data_AF-A0A2U9IJ06-F1
#
_entry.id   AF-A0A2U9IJ06-F1
#
_cell.length_a   1.000
_cell.length_b   1.000
_cell.length_c   1.000
_cell.angle_alpha   90.00
_cell.angle_beta   90.00
_cell.angle_gamma   90.00
#
_symmetry.space_group_name_H-M   'P 1'
#
loop_
_entity.id
_entity.type
_entity.pdbx_description
1 polymer ?
#
loop_
_entity_poly.entity_id
_entity_poly.type
_entity_poly.pdbx_seq_one_letter_code
_entity_poly.pdbx_strand_id
1 'polypeptide(L)' 'MESIKVKPETKKKLTKIAGMLEKKLGRKVSYDEAINHLIERKLKNRKLAEELFGIAKGENLYEELLKGRKEDEKSSA' A
#
# COMPACT_ATOMS: atom_id res chain seq x y z
N MET A 1 2.67 -8.22 23.79
CA MET A 1 1.92 -7.07 23.26
C MET A 1 2.88 -5.91 23.22
N GLU A 2 3.23 -5.46 22.02
CA GLU A 2 4.13 -4.31 21.84
C GLU A 2 3.30 -3.09 21.40
N SER A 3 3.83 -1.88 21.63
CA SER A 3 3.12 -0.65 21.32
C SER A 3 3.90 0.19 20.34
N ILE A 4 3.22 0.73 19.33
CA ILE A 4 3.78 1.67 18.37
C ILE A 4 3.12 3.02 18.59
N LYS A 5 3.92 4.04 18.93
CA LYS A 5 3.43 5.41 18.99
C LYS A 5 3.32 5.97 17.58
N VAL A 6 2.16 6.52 17.25
CA VAL A 6 1.91 7.18 15.97
C VAL A 6 1.35 8.58 16.19
N LYS A 7 1.57 9.47 15.22
CA LYS A 7 0.97 10.81 15.24
C LYS A 7 -0.58 10.70 15.19
N PRO A 8 -1.32 11.65 15.79
CA PRO A 8 -2.79 11.66 15.74
C PRO A 8 -3.35 11.53 14.32
N GLU A 9 -2.69 12.15 13.34
CA GLU A 9 -3.15 12.10 11.95
C GLU A 9 -2.96 10.73 11.29
N THR A 10 -1.91 10.01 11.65
CA THR A 10 -1.74 8.61 11.25
C THR A 10 -2.84 7.75 11.86
N LYS A 11 -3.15 7.96 13.15
CA LYS A 11 -4.24 7.25 13.82
C LYS A 11 -5.58 7.47 13.12
N LYS A 12 -5.94 8.72 12.77
CA LYS A 12 -7.16 9.03 12.00
C LYS A 12 -7.22 8.29 10.66
N LYS A 13 -6.11 8.23 9.93
CA LYS A 13 -6.03 7.47 8.66
C LYS A 13 -6.25 5.97 8.88
N LEU A 14 -5.62 5.40 9.91
CA LEU A 14 -5.83 3.99 10.28
C LEU A 14 -7.28 3.70 10.68
N THR A 15 -7.94 4.61 11.42
CA THR A 15 -9.37 4.45 11.76
C THR A 15 -10.25 4.39 10.53
N LYS A 16 -10.00 5.24 9.52
CA LYS A 16 -10.74 5.19 8.26
C LYS A 16 -10.56 3.86 7.53
N ILE A 17 -9.33 3.35 7.48
CA ILE A 17 -9.00 2.09 6.82
C ILE A 17 -9.66 0.92 7.56
N ALA A 18 -9.58 0.89 8.89
CA ALA A 18 -10.27 -0.10 9.70
C ALA A 18 -11.77 -0.08 9.42
N GLY A 19 -12.44 1.08 9.46
CA GLY A 19 -13.87 1.18 9.16
C GLY A 19 -14.26 0.72 7.73
N MET A 20 -13.41 0.98 6.73
CA MET A 20 -13.59 0.44 5.38
C MET A 20 -13.52 -1.10 5.36
N LEU A 21 -12.56 -1.68 6.09
CA LEU A 21 -12.41 -3.12 6.20
C LEU A 21 -13.56 -3.74 6.99
N GLU A 22 -14.03 -3.10 8.06
CA GLU A 22 -15.19 -3.53 8.85
C GLU A 22 -16.44 -3.62 7.99
N LYS A 23 -16.71 -2.58 7.20
CA LYS A 23 -17.83 -2.58 6.24
C LYS A 23 -17.72 -3.71 5.21
N LYS A 24 -16.51 -4.02 4.76
CA LYS A 24 -16.25 -5.07 3.76
C LYS A 24 -16.38 -6.48 4.35
N LEU A 25 -15.92 -6.69 5.57
CA LEU A 25 -15.84 -8.01 6.21
C LEU A 25 -17.05 -8.34 7.10
N GLY A 26 -17.87 -7.35 7.45
CA GLY A 26 -19.03 -7.51 8.33
C GLY A 26 -18.66 -7.78 9.78
N ARG A 27 -17.43 -7.51 10.19
CA ARG A 27 -16.93 -7.70 11.56
C ARG A 27 -16.00 -6.57 11.97
N LYS A 28 -15.78 -6.41 13.28
CA LYS A 28 -14.78 -5.46 13.80
C LYS A 28 -13.37 -5.82 13.31
N VAL A 29 -12.57 -4.79 13.06
CA VAL A 29 -11.19 -4.90 12.57
C VAL A 29 -10.27 -4.08 13.46
N SER A 30 -9.24 -4.72 13.99
CA SER A 30 -8.23 -4.07 14.82
C SER A 30 -7.29 -3.18 14.00
N TYR A 31 -6.56 -2.29 14.67
CA TYR A 31 -5.49 -1.54 13.99
C TYR A 31 -4.37 -2.45 13.49
N ASP A 32 -4.11 -3.57 14.17
CA ASP A 32 -3.08 -4.52 13.76
C ASP A 32 -3.45 -5.20 12.43
N GLU A 33 -4.70 -5.65 12.31
CA GLU A 33 -5.24 -6.17 11.05
C GLU A 33 -5.23 -5.13 9.92
N ALA A 34 -5.58 -3.87 10.23
CA ALA A 34 -5.53 -2.80 9.25
C ALA A 34 -4.09 -2.52 8.78
N ILE A 35 -3.11 -2.58 9.68
CA ILE A 35 -1.68 -2.42 9.35
C ILE A 35 -1.22 -3.59 8.48
N ASN A 36 -1.52 -4.84 8.87
CA ASN A 36 -1.16 -6.02 8.09
C ASN A 36 -1.78 -5.98 6.69
N HIS A 37 -3.05 -5.58 6.56
CA HIS A 37 -3.69 -5.40 5.27
C HIS A 37 -2.94 -4.41 4.36
N LEU A 38 -2.46 -3.28 4.92
CA LEU A 38 -1.69 -2.30 4.17
C LEU A 38 -0.33 -2.83 3.72
N ILE A 39 0.36 -3.56 4.60
CA ILE A 39 1.66 -4.19 4.29
C ILE A 39 1.49 -5.22 3.17
N GLU A 40 0.52 -6.12 3.30
CA GLU A 40 0.21 -7.14 2.31
C GLU A 40 -0.19 -6.52 0.97
N ARG A 41 -1.01 -5.46 0.98
CA ARG A 41 -1.41 -4.76 -0.24
C ARG A 41 -0.21 -4.16 -0.98
N LYS A 42 0.76 -3.59 -0.25
CA LYS A 42 2.00 -3.08 -0.85
C LYS A 42 2.83 -4.22 -1.48
N LEU A 43 2.97 -5.34 -0.76
CA LEU A 43 3.72 -6.50 -1.24
C LEU A 43 3.05 -7.16 -2.46
N LYS A 44 1.72 -7.29 -2.46
CA LYS A 44 0.96 -7.84 -3.58
C LYS A 44 1.11 -7.00 -4.85
N ASN A 45 1.09 -5.68 -4.72
CA ASN A 45 1.33 -4.79 -5.86
C ASN A 45 2.75 -4.92 -6.40
N ARG A 46 3.75 -5.11 -5.53
CA ARG A 46 5.14 -5.32 -5.95
C ARG A 46 5.29 -6.66 -6.70
N LYS A 47 4.76 -7.75 -6.14
CA LYS A 47 4.77 -9.07 -6.78
C LYS A 47 4.03 -9.05 -8.12
N LEU A 48 2.86 -8.43 -8.19
CA LEU A 48 2.12 -8.32 -9.44
C LEU A 48 2.90 -7.53 -10.51
N ALA A 49 3.60 -6.45 -10.11
CA ALA A 49 4.47 -5.73 -11.02
C ALA A 49 5.67 -6.58 -11.48
N GLU A 50 6.30 -7.32 -10.56
CA GLU A 50 7.35 -8.28 -10.88
C GLU A 50 6.84 -9.43 -11.78
N GLU A 51 5.61 -9.92 -11.61
CA GLU A 51 5.03 -10.98 -12.44
C GLU A 51 4.66 -10.49 -13.84
N LEU A 52 4.02 -9.32 -13.94
CA LEU A 52 3.60 -8.74 -15.22
C LEU A 52 4.77 -8.24 -16.05
N PHE A 53 5.81 -7.72 -15.39
CA PHE A 53 6.90 -7.03 -16.07
C PHE A 53 8.27 -7.68 -15.83
N GLY A 54 8.44 -8.65 -14.94
CA GLY A 54 9.74 -9.24 -14.60
C GLY A 54 10.42 -10.08 -15.69
N ILE A 55 9.75 -10.30 -16.83
CA ILE A 55 10.41 -10.77 -18.05
C ILE A 55 11.28 -9.66 -18.66
N ALA A 56 10.95 -8.38 -18.42
CA ALA A 56 11.83 -7.25 -18.68
C ALA A 56 12.90 -7.18 -17.58
N LYS A 57 14.13 -7.50 -17.96
CA LYS A 57 15.30 -7.64 -17.08
C LYS A 57 15.55 -6.39 -16.22
N GLY A 58 15.65 -6.59 -14.90
CA GLY A 58 16.38 -5.69 -13.99
C GLY A 58 15.80 -5.65 -12.59
N GLU A 59 16.65 -5.77 -11.55
CA GLU A 59 16.30 -5.69 -10.12
C GLU A 59 15.63 -4.36 -9.69
N ASN A 60 15.35 -3.44 -10.62
CA ASN A 60 14.85 -2.10 -10.34
C ASN A 60 13.62 -1.67 -11.17
N LEU A 61 12.98 -2.60 -11.87
CA LEU A 61 11.91 -2.29 -12.82
C LEU A 61 10.69 -1.59 -12.20
N TYR A 62 10.32 -1.96 -10.96
CA TYR A 62 9.19 -1.33 -10.28
C TYR A 62 9.45 0.16 -9.97
N GLU A 63 10.69 0.49 -9.58
CA GLU A 63 11.11 1.88 -9.34
C GLU A 63 11.15 2.67 -10.66
N GLU A 64 11.60 2.06 -11.75
CA GLU A 64 11.59 2.70 -13.08
C GLU A 64 10.17 2.98 -13.58
N LEU A 65 9.23 2.04 -13.42
CA LEU A 65 7.81 2.25 -13.77
C LEU A 65 7.17 3.37 -12.95
N LEU A 66 7.49 3.43 -11.65
CA LEU A 66 7.03 4.52 -10.79
C LEU A 66 7.63 5.87 -11.19
N LYS A 67 8.88 5.89 -11.64
CA LYS A 67 9.56 7.09 -12.13
C LYS A 67 8.94 7.59 -13.43
N GLY A 68 8.70 6.69 -14.39
CA GLY A 68 8.04 7.03 -15.66
C GLY A 68 6.67 7.67 -15.46
N ARG A 69 5.81 7.10 -14.60
CA ARG A 69 4.49 7.68 -14.30
C ARG A 69 4.59 9.12 -13.78
N LYS A 70 5.55 9.40 -12.88
CA LYS A 70 5.74 10.75 -12.32
C LYS A 70 6.23 11.75 -13.37
N GLU A 71 6.99 11.29 -14.36
CA GLU A 71 7.47 12.11 -15.47
C GLU A 71 6.31 12.44 -16.43
N ASP A 72 5.48 11.45 -16.79
CA ASP A 72 4.28 11.66 -17.62
C ASP A 72 3.28 12.63 -16.97
N GLU A 73 3.05 12.49 -15.66
CA GLU A 73 2.18 13.38 -14.88
C GLU A 73 2.71 14.82 -14.82
N LYS A 74 4.03 15.02 -14.85
CA LYS A 74 4.65 16.36 -14.90
C LYS A 74 4.63 16.98 -16.29
N SER A 75 4.74 16.17 -17.34
CA SER A 75 4.68 16.64 -18.72
C SER A 75 3.27 16.97 -19.19
N SER A 76 2.25 16.52 -18.46
CA SER A 76 0.83 16.74 -18.77
C SER A 76 0.17 17.86 -17.94
N ALA A 77 0.96 18.63 -17.16
CA ALA A 77 0.53 19.75 -16.32
C ALA A 77 1.18 21.06 -16.79
#